data_AF-A0A1H3CJM7-F1
#
_entry.id   AF-A0A1H3CJM7-F1
#
_cell.length_a   1.000
_cell.length_b   1.000
_cell.length_c   1.000
_cell.angle_alpha   90.00
_cell.angle_beta   90.00
_cell.angle_gamma   90.00
#
_symmetry.space_group_name_H-M   'P 1'
#
loop_
_entity.id
_entity.type
_entity.pdbx_description
1 polymer ?
#
loop_
_entity_poly.entity_id
_entity_poly.type
_entity_poly.pdbx_seq_one_letter_code
_entity_poly.pdbx_strand_id
1 'polypeptide(L)'
;MTFDLKNALSLPDIHHSVGRRDEVLKRFGPRFRDPSILTAQDYHDFLSIKHNHHWSGLERLGRRAANDMDNLRAAVSILVDEAAPLSKRFDRALSMVHGVGAATLSPMLLLAYPDRYGVWNGTSEPEMRDRGIWPTFPIGSSAGTKYEIINSVLIDLAEKLGVDLWTLDALWWASKLERQDNGEIKNARFKAVWSMANEAEQTAKQSYGQIVQRTVKNKDLRLSKEALIAHLNELLDETSNRCAITSLILQFEGSDEHLRPSLDRIDSNGHYEAGNLQVVARFINFWKRDTEDTEFRRLIAVVRGE
;
A
#
# COMPACT_ATOMS: atom_id res chain seq x y z
N MET A 1 -1.49 27.84 -3.15
CA MET A 1 -2.26 26.70 -3.68
C MET A 1 -3.53 27.25 -4.27
N THR A 2 -3.70 27.13 -5.57
CA THR A 2 -4.88 27.65 -6.26
C THR A 2 -5.47 26.49 -7.04
N PHE A 3 -6.60 25.98 -6.55
CA PHE A 3 -7.52 25.35 -7.48
C PHE A 3 -8.02 26.47 -8.39
N ASP A 4 -7.88 26.30 -9.72
CA ASP A 4 -8.75 27.06 -10.61
C ASP A 4 -10.15 26.48 -10.47
N LEU A 5 -10.87 26.97 -9.46
CA LEU A 5 -12.19 26.46 -9.09
C LEU A 5 -13.16 26.57 -10.26
N LYS A 6 -13.07 27.64 -11.07
CA LYS A 6 -13.93 27.84 -12.22
C LYS A 6 -13.66 26.79 -13.28
N ASN A 7 -12.40 26.52 -13.59
CA ASN A 7 -12.02 25.47 -14.53
C ASN A 7 -12.39 24.08 -14.01
N ALA A 8 -12.00 23.74 -12.78
CA ALA A 8 -12.24 22.43 -12.19
C ALA A 8 -13.74 22.10 -12.10
N LEU A 9 -14.58 23.05 -11.67
CA LEU A 9 -16.03 22.85 -11.59
C LEU A 9 -16.71 22.78 -12.97
N SER A 10 -16.03 23.20 -14.04
CA SER A 10 -16.54 23.07 -15.41
C SER A 10 -16.26 21.69 -16.02
N LEU A 11 -15.36 20.89 -15.44
CA LEU A 11 -15.06 19.55 -15.93
C LEU A 11 -16.31 18.65 -15.81
N PRO A 12 -16.73 17.95 -16.89
CA PRO A 12 -18.01 17.24 -16.92
C PRO A 12 -18.24 16.27 -15.75
N ASP A 13 -17.23 15.48 -15.39
CA ASP A 13 -17.33 14.48 -14.31
C ASP A 13 -17.45 15.15 -12.93
N ILE A 14 -16.70 16.23 -12.69
CA ILE A 14 -16.77 17.00 -11.44
C ILE A 14 -18.11 17.71 -11.34
N HIS A 15 -18.54 18.39 -12.41
CA HIS A 15 -19.83 19.05 -12.48
C HIS A 15 -20.99 18.07 -12.24
N HIS A 16 -20.94 16.88 -12.86
CA HIS A 16 -21.92 15.83 -12.64
C HIS A 16 -21.97 15.40 -11.17
N SER A 17 -20.80 15.14 -10.58
CA SER A 17 -20.71 14.64 -9.21
C SER A 17 -21.20 15.67 -8.18
N VAL A 18 -20.79 16.93 -8.32
CA VAL A 18 -21.23 18.04 -7.48
C VAL A 18 -22.74 18.28 -7.64
N GLY A 19 -23.25 18.22 -8.87
CA GLY A 19 -24.68 18.36 -9.16
C GLY A 19 -25.57 17.25 -8.58
N ARG A 20 -25.00 16.08 -8.25
CA ARG A 20 -25.71 14.95 -7.64
C ARG A 20 -25.58 14.90 -6.12
N ARG A 21 -24.79 15.78 -5.50
CA ARG A 21 -24.52 15.80 -4.05
C ARG A 21 -25.78 15.66 -3.21
N ASP A 22 -26.74 16.56 -3.40
CA ASP A 22 -27.93 16.64 -2.54
C ASP A 22 -28.84 15.40 -2.69
N GLU A 23 -28.91 14.83 -3.91
CA GLU A 23 -29.62 13.58 -4.17
C GLU A 23 -28.98 12.41 -3.38
N VAL A 24 -27.66 12.30 -3.44
CA VAL A 24 -26.91 11.22 -2.78
C VAL A 24 -26.98 11.37 -1.25
N LEU A 25 -26.76 12.59 -0.73
CA LEU A 25 -26.88 12.88 0.70
C LEU A 25 -28.28 12.57 1.23
N LYS A 26 -29.33 12.94 0.49
CA LYS A 26 -30.71 12.64 0.87
C LYS A 26 -30.99 11.15 0.89
N ARG A 27 -30.43 10.38 -0.06
CA ARG A 27 -30.62 8.93 -0.15
C ARG A 27 -29.89 8.17 0.95
N PHE A 28 -28.59 8.39 1.08
CA PHE A 28 -27.74 7.54 1.93
C PHE A 28 -27.49 8.11 3.33
N GLY A 29 -27.50 9.44 3.49
CA GLY A 29 -27.18 10.08 4.76
C GLY A 29 -28.02 9.57 5.94
N PRO A 30 -29.37 9.52 5.85
CA PRO A 30 -30.20 9.00 6.94
C PRO A 30 -29.88 7.55 7.33
N ARG A 31 -29.52 6.69 6.37
CA ARG A 31 -29.20 5.27 6.60
C ARG A 31 -27.85 5.07 7.26
N PHE A 32 -26.89 5.96 7.00
CA PHE A 32 -25.62 5.93 7.71
C PHE A 32 -25.71 6.58 9.10
N ARG A 33 -26.59 7.58 9.30
CA ARG A 33 -26.87 8.15 10.64
C ARG A 33 -27.63 7.18 11.54
N ASP A 34 -28.54 6.38 10.97
CA ASP A 34 -29.23 5.31 11.67
C ASP A 34 -28.95 3.96 10.98
N PRO A 35 -27.85 3.28 11.34
CA PRO A 35 -27.48 2.02 10.70
C PRO A 35 -28.47 0.88 10.97
N SER A 36 -29.39 1.02 11.94
CA SER A 36 -30.39 -0.01 12.21
C SER A 36 -31.31 -0.26 10.99
N ILE A 37 -31.54 0.77 10.18
CA ILE A 37 -32.34 0.70 8.95
C ILE A 37 -31.50 0.38 7.69
N LEU A 38 -30.18 0.28 7.80
CA LEU A 38 -29.30 0.03 6.66
C LEU A 38 -29.50 -1.40 6.16
N THR A 39 -29.95 -1.56 4.91
CA THR A 39 -30.06 -2.89 4.27
C THR A 39 -28.81 -3.23 3.46
N ALA A 40 -28.64 -4.52 3.13
CA ALA A 40 -27.56 -4.95 2.24
C ALA A 40 -27.65 -4.27 0.86
N GLN A 41 -28.87 -4.08 0.35
CA GLN A 41 -29.08 -3.39 -0.93
C GLN A 41 -28.68 -1.91 -0.84
N ASP A 42 -29.03 -1.22 0.24
CA ASP A 42 -28.62 0.18 0.43
C ASP A 42 -27.10 0.32 0.43
N TYR A 43 -26.41 -0.60 1.11
CA TYR A 43 -24.96 -0.61 1.16
C TYR A 43 -24.34 -0.94 -0.21
N HIS A 44 -24.89 -1.92 -0.94
CA HIS A 44 -24.44 -2.22 -2.31
C HIS A 44 -24.66 -1.04 -3.27
N ASP A 45 -25.78 -0.33 -3.13
CA ASP A 45 -26.06 0.86 -3.91
C ASP A 45 -25.05 1.95 -3.60
N PHE A 46 -24.73 2.18 -2.32
CA PHE A 46 -23.67 3.10 -1.92
C PHE A 46 -22.31 2.76 -2.56
N LEU A 47 -21.95 1.48 -2.66
CA LEU A 47 -20.68 1.07 -3.29
C LEU A 47 -20.66 1.29 -4.82
N SER A 48 -21.83 1.41 -5.45
CA SER A 48 -21.98 1.49 -6.90
C SER A 48 -21.91 2.93 -7.39
N ILE A 49 -20.99 3.19 -8.32
CA ILE A 49 -20.85 4.50 -8.99
C ILE A 49 -22.15 4.96 -9.65
N LYS A 50 -23.02 4.01 -10.05
CA LYS A 50 -24.33 4.30 -10.65
C LYS A 50 -25.30 4.98 -9.69
N HIS A 51 -25.06 4.89 -8.39
CA HIS A 51 -25.95 5.44 -7.36
C HIS A 51 -25.25 6.44 -6.44
N ASN A 52 -23.95 6.30 -6.18
CA ASN A 52 -23.20 7.26 -5.39
C ASN A 52 -22.69 8.46 -6.21
N HIS A 53 -22.64 8.36 -7.55
CA HIS A 53 -22.23 9.42 -8.48
C HIS A 53 -20.86 10.07 -8.20
N HIS A 54 -20.00 9.43 -7.41
CA HIS A 54 -18.78 10.05 -6.91
C HIS A 54 -17.60 9.08 -6.79
N TRP A 55 -17.79 7.96 -6.09
CA TRP A 55 -16.72 7.02 -5.79
C TRP A 55 -16.80 5.76 -6.65
N SER A 56 -15.81 5.59 -7.53
CA SER A 56 -15.63 4.37 -8.32
C SER A 56 -14.83 3.30 -7.57
N GLY A 57 -15.07 2.03 -7.87
CA GLY A 57 -14.22 0.91 -7.41
C GLY A 57 -14.42 0.46 -5.95
N LEU A 58 -15.30 1.10 -5.17
CA LEU A 58 -15.61 0.70 -3.79
C LEU A 58 -16.10 -0.75 -3.71
N GLU A 59 -16.82 -1.21 -4.74
CA GLU A 59 -17.39 -2.54 -4.83
C GLU A 59 -16.39 -3.70 -4.89
N ARG A 60 -15.13 -3.45 -5.29
CA ARG A 60 -14.12 -4.51 -5.47
C ARG A 60 -13.80 -5.25 -4.18
N LEU A 61 -13.67 -4.52 -3.08
CA LEU A 61 -13.40 -5.08 -1.76
C LEU A 61 -14.58 -4.89 -0.80
N GLY A 62 -15.33 -3.79 -0.95
CA GLY A 62 -16.40 -3.40 -0.03
C GLY A 62 -17.60 -4.35 -0.01
N ARG A 63 -17.88 -5.09 -1.10
CA ARG A 63 -19.05 -6.01 -1.16
C ARG A 63 -19.04 -7.06 -0.06
N ARG A 64 -17.85 -7.53 0.35
CA ARG A 64 -17.70 -8.58 1.38
C ARG A 64 -18.24 -8.16 2.74
N ALA A 65 -18.26 -6.86 3.03
CA ALA A 65 -18.80 -6.33 4.27
C ALA A 65 -20.30 -6.64 4.45
N ALA A 66 -21.06 -6.71 3.35
CA ALA A 66 -22.49 -7.02 3.39
C ALA A 66 -22.79 -8.49 3.67
N ASN A 67 -21.78 -9.37 3.71
CA ASN A 67 -21.97 -10.78 4.06
C ASN A 67 -22.37 -10.95 5.54
N ASP A 68 -22.04 -9.97 6.38
CA ASP A 68 -22.43 -9.90 7.79
C ASP A 68 -22.98 -8.50 8.08
N MET A 69 -24.27 -8.33 7.81
CA MET A 69 -24.95 -7.04 7.99
C MET A 69 -25.01 -6.61 9.45
N ASP A 70 -25.08 -7.53 10.40
CA ASP A 70 -25.16 -7.18 11.82
C ASP A 70 -23.84 -6.60 12.30
N ASN A 71 -22.71 -7.22 11.92
CA ASN A 71 -21.39 -6.66 12.19
C ASN A 71 -21.14 -5.35 11.44
N LEU A 72 -21.56 -5.24 10.17
CA LEU A 72 -21.47 -3.99 9.42
C LEU A 72 -22.26 -2.86 10.09
N ARG A 73 -23.52 -3.10 10.47
CA ARG A 73 -24.34 -2.12 11.18
C ARG A 73 -23.70 -1.71 12.50
N ALA A 74 -23.22 -2.69 13.29
CA ALA A 74 -22.53 -2.40 14.55
C ALA A 74 -21.28 -1.54 14.34
N ALA A 75 -20.47 -1.83 13.32
CA ALA A 75 -19.29 -1.04 12.98
C ALA A 75 -19.64 0.38 12.53
N VAL A 76 -20.68 0.55 11.69
CA VAL A 76 -21.15 1.86 11.25
C VAL A 76 -21.76 2.64 12.42
N SER A 77 -22.52 1.99 13.31
CA SER A 77 -23.08 2.64 14.51
C SER A 77 -21.98 3.21 15.40
N ILE A 78 -20.89 2.47 15.59
CA ILE A 78 -19.72 2.99 16.30
C ILE A 78 -19.09 4.15 15.51
N LEU A 79 -18.91 3.98 14.20
CA LEU A 79 -18.29 4.98 13.33
C LEU A 79 -19.01 6.33 13.42
N VAL A 80 -20.34 6.36 13.40
CA VAL A 80 -21.15 7.60 13.35
C VAL A 80 -21.56 8.15 14.72
N ASP A 81 -21.11 7.52 15.81
CA ASP A 81 -21.38 7.97 17.17
C ASP A 81 -20.55 9.22 17.52
N GLU A 82 -21.17 10.40 17.36
CA GLU A 82 -20.54 11.70 17.64
C GLU A 82 -20.25 11.95 19.13
N ALA A 83 -20.72 11.09 20.04
CA ALA A 83 -20.39 11.20 21.47
C ALA A 83 -18.98 10.69 21.79
N ALA A 84 -18.37 9.90 20.89
CA ALA A 84 -17.03 9.34 21.06
C ALA A 84 -15.97 10.09 20.21
N PRO A 85 -14.69 10.13 20.66
CA PRO A 85 -13.60 10.73 19.89
C PRO A 85 -13.43 10.07 18.52
N LEU A 86 -13.27 10.89 17.47
CA LEU A 86 -13.19 10.43 16.07
C LEU A 86 -12.14 9.33 15.88
N SER A 87 -10.94 9.54 16.40
CA SER A 87 -9.85 8.57 16.29
C SER A 87 -10.25 7.18 16.83
N LYS A 88 -10.94 7.11 17.97
CA LYS A 88 -11.34 5.84 18.60
C LYS A 88 -12.41 5.10 17.83
N ARG A 89 -13.47 5.80 17.41
CA ARG A 89 -14.55 5.18 16.64
C ARG A 89 -14.11 4.75 15.24
N PHE A 90 -13.23 5.50 14.60
CA PHE A 90 -12.67 5.12 13.31
C PHE A 90 -11.81 3.85 13.40
N ASP A 91 -10.88 3.78 14.37
CA ASP A 91 -10.05 2.57 14.59
C ASP A 91 -10.92 1.35 14.89
N ARG A 92 -11.95 1.53 15.73
CA ARG A 92 -12.85 0.43 16.10
C ARG A 92 -13.62 -0.08 14.90
N ALA A 93 -14.26 0.81 14.12
CA ALA A 93 -14.99 0.42 12.92
C ALA A 93 -14.08 -0.26 11.89
N LEU A 94 -12.86 0.26 11.69
CA LEU A 94 -11.86 -0.31 10.79
C LEU A 94 -11.45 -1.74 11.21
N SER A 95 -11.37 -2.01 12.51
CA SER A 95 -11.03 -3.35 13.02
C SER A 95 -12.14 -4.39 12.85
N MET A 96 -13.40 -3.96 12.69
CA MET A 96 -14.56 -4.85 12.71
C MET A 96 -14.91 -5.40 11.32
N VAL A 97 -14.66 -4.66 10.24
CA VAL A 97 -15.18 -5.00 8.91
C VAL A 97 -14.05 -5.28 7.91
N HIS A 98 -13.86 -6.54 7.57
CA HIS A 98 -12.90 -6.93 6.54
C HIS A 98 -13.32 -6.43 5.14
N GLY A 99 -12.34 -5.94 4.38
CA GLY A 99 -12.57 -5.41 3.03
C GLY A 99 -13.02 -3.94 2.98
N VAL A 100 -13.15 -3.29 4.14
CA VAL A 100 -13.51 -1.88 4.26
C VAL A 100 -12.31 -1.14 4.84
N GLY A 101 -11.87 -0.09 4.15
CA GLY A 101 -10.75 0.76 4.58
C GLY A 101 -11.18 2.22 4.70
N ALA A 102 -10.21 3.11 4.92
CA ALA A 102 -10.48 4.55 5.01
C ALA A 102 -11.24 5.11 3.79
N ALA A 103 -10.92 4.61 2.59
CA ALA A 103 -11.57 4.96 1.34
C ALA A 103 -13.06 4.56 1.25
N THR A 104 -13.58 3.81 2.23
CA THR A 104 -14.99 3.43 2.31
C THR A 104 -15.62 3.99 3.60
N LEU A 105 -14.92 3.97 4.73
CA LEU A 105 -15.43 4.54 6.00
C LEU A 105 -15.57 6.07 5.96
N SER A 106 -14.60 6.79 5.38
CA SER A 106 -14.68 8.26 5.32
C SER A 106 -15.79 8.78 4.41
N PRO A 107 -16.12 8.16 3.25
CA PRO A 107 -17.37 8.44 2.53
C PRO A 107 -18.65 8.21 3.35
N MET A 108 -18.73 7.15 4.17
CA MET A 108 -19.90 6.92 5.03
C MET A 108 -20.06 8.06 6.04
N LEU A 109 -18.94 8.52 6.62
CA LEU A 109 -18.92 9.68 7.52
C LEU A 109 -19.33 10.97 6.81
N LEU A 110 -18.83 11.24 5.61
CA LEU A 110 -19.25 12.41 4.80
C LEU A 110 -20.76 12.35 4.53
N LEU A 111 -21.29 11.20 4.13
CA LEU A 111 -22.72 11.05 3.85
C LEU A 111 -23.57 11.24 5.11
N ALA A 112 -23.11 10.73 6.26
CA ALA A 112 -23.78 10.93 7.53
C ALA A 112 -23.74 12.40 7.97
N TYR A 113 -22.57 13.05 7.93
CA TYR A 113 -22.36 14.41 8.42
C TYR A 113 -21.50 15.22 7.43
N PRO A 114 -22.13 15.81 6.38
CA PRO A 114 -21.43 16.41 5.24
C PRO A 114 -20.64 17.68 5.58
N ASP A 115 -20.89 18.27 6.74
CA ASP A 115 -20.24 19.45 7.30
C ASP A 115 -19.05 19.13 8.21
N ARG A 116 -18.78 17.84 8.49
CA ARG A 116 -17.81 17.43 9.52
C ARG A 116 -16.68 16.53 9.03
N TYR A 117 -16.91 15.77 7.95
CA TYR A 117 -15.99 14.70 7.55
C TYR A 117 -15.62 14.76 6.07
N GLY A 118 -14.37 15.07 5.80
CA GLY A 118 -13.77 14.97 4.47
C GLY A 118 -13.33 13.53 4.15
N VAL A 119 -13.13 13.25 2.87
CA VAL A 119 -12.82 11.89 2.41
C VAL A 119 -11.30 11.66 2.37
N TRP A 120 -10.85 10.62 3.06
CA TRP A 120 -9.49 10.08 2.97
C TRP A 120 -9.48 8.82 2.11
N ASN A 121 -8.99 8.95 0.87
CA ASN A 121 -8.92 7.86 -0.10
C ASN A 121 -7.63 7.94 -0.94
N GLY A 122 -7.49 7.02 -1.90
CA GLY A 122 -6.32 6.95 -2.79
C GLY A 122 -6.22 8.09 -3.82
N THR A 123 -7.19 9.02 -3.85
CA THR A 123 -7.17 10.22 -4.69
C THR A 123 -6.82 11.46 -3.86
N SER A 124 -7.45 11.64 -2.69
CA SER A 124 -7.17 12.80 -1.83
C SER A 124 -5.76 12.78 -1.24
N GLU A 125 -5.25 11.62 -0.83
CA GLU A 125 -3.91 11.54 -0.23
C GLU A 125 -2.77 11.96 -1.20
N PRO A 126 -2.64 11.40 -2.41
CA PRO A 126 -1.61 11.82 -3.35
C PRO A 126 -1.72 13.31 -3.72
N GLU A 127 -2.93 13.81 -3.95
CA GLU A 127 -3.13 15.21 -4.31
C GLU A 127 -2.77 16.16 -3.15
N MET A 128 -3.08 15.79 -1.91
CA MET A 128 -2.63 16.54 -0.73
C MET A 128 -1.09 16.55 -0.61
N ARG A 129 -0.42 15.43 -0.94
CA ARG A 129 1.05 15.34 -0.95
C ARG A 129 1.67 16.22 -2.03
N ASP A 130 1.18 16.10 -3.26
CA ASP A 130 1.64 16.88 -4.42
C ASP A 130 1.50 18.39 -4.16
N ARG A 131 0.46 18.78 -3.42
CA ARG A 131 0.18 20.18 -3.07
C ARG A 131 0.86 20.65 -1.79
N GLY A 132 1.61 19.78 -1.11
CA GLY A 132 2.38 20.11 0.10
C GLY A 132 1.52 20.38 1.34
N ILE A 133 0.29 19.86 1.38
CA ILE A 133 -0.65 19.99 2.52
C ILE A 133 -0.85 18.70 3.29
N TRP A 134 -0.20 17.62 2.86
CA TRP A 134 -0.26 16.36 3.58
C TRP A 134 0.35 16.54 5.00
N PRO A 135 -0.40 16.23 6.07
CA PRO A 135 0.06 16.50 7.42
C PRO A 135 1.16 15.53 7.86
N THR A 136 1.93 15.94 8.86
CA THR A 136 2.85 15.06 9.58
C THR A 136 2.11 14.34 10.71
N PHE A 137 2.50 13.09 11.00
CA PHE A 137 1.87 12.29 12.03
C PHE A 137 2.86 11.95 13.15
N PRO A 138 2.40 11.93 14.42
CA PRO A 138 3.19 11.35 15.50
C PRO A 138 3.59 9.91 15.22
N ILE A 139 4.76 9.50 15.69
CA ILE A 139 5.25 8.12 15.57
C ILE A 139 4.26 7.17 16.24
N GLY A 140 3.93 6.06 15.58
CA GLY A 140 2.99 5.06 16.10
C GLY A 140 1.51 5.46 16.02
N SER A 141 1.16 6.54 15.31
CA SER A 141 -0.24 6.96 15.14
C SER A 141 -1.11 5.86 14.49
N SER A 142 -2.25 5.59 15.11
CA SER A 142 -3.29 4.70 14.57
C SER A 142 -3.94 5.27 13.31
N ALA A 143 -4.74 4.46 12.60
CA ALA A 143 -5.44 4.92 11.40
C ALA A 143 -6.46 6.02 11.73
N GLY A 144 -7.19 5.88 12.84
CA GLY A 144 -8.13 6.88 13.32
C GLY A 144 -7.45 8.18 13.76
N THR A 145 -6.30 8.11 14.43
CA THR A 145 -5.52 9.31 14.80
C THR A 145 -5.06 10.06 13.54
N LYS A 146 -4.58 9.32 12.52
CA LYS A 146 -4.20 9.92 11.23
C LYS A 146 -5.41 10.55 10.55
N TYR A 147 -6.55 9.86 10.51
CA TYR A 147 -7.76 10.37 9.89
C TYR A 147 -8.25 11.64 10.57
N GLU A 148 -8.22 11.73 11.90
CA GLU A 148 -8.59 12.94 12.66
C GLU A 148 -7.73 14.15 12.25
N ILE A 149 -6.41 13.95 12.14
CA ILE A 149 -5.48 15.00 11.68
C ILE A 149 -5.77 15.37 10.21
N ILE A 150 -5.91 14.37 9.31
CA ILE A 150 -6.22 14.59 7.89
C ILE A 150 -7.54 15.35 7.75
N ASN A 151 -8.57 14.98 8.51
CA ASN A 151 -9.88 15.59 8.46
C ASN A 151 -9.83 17.07 8.83
N SER A 152 -9.03 17.45 9.84
CA SER A 152 -8.84 18.87 10.19
C SER A 152 -8.27 19.67 9.02
N VAL A 153 -7.29 19.11 8.30
CA VAL A 153 -6.70 19.76 7.11
C VAL A 153 -7.73 19.89 5.99
N LEU A 154 -8.58 18.87 5.80
CA LEU A 154 -9.64 18.90 4.79
C LEU A 154 -10.70 19.97 5.09
N ILE A 155 -11.12 20.11 6.35
CA ILE A 155 -12.06 21.15 6.79
C ILE A 155 -11.45 22.53 6.55
N ASP A 156 -10.23 22.77 7.04
CA ASP A 156 -9.53 24.04 6.85
C ASP A 156 -9.40 24.40 5.36
N LEU A 157 -9.15 23.40 4.51
CA LEU A 157 -9.02 23.61 3.07
C LEU A 157 -10.37 23.92 2.43
N ALA A 158 -11.43 23.20 2.78
CA ALA A 158 -12.79 23.44 2.29
C ALA A 158 -13.24 24.87 2.64
N GLU A 159 -13.01 25.31 3.88
CA GLU A 159 -13.28 26.68 4.33
C GLU A 159 -12.49 27.72 3.53
N LYS A 160 -11.17 27.51 3.36
CA LYS A 160 -10.31 28.43 2.59
C LYS A 160 -10.72 28.55 1.12
N LEU A 161 -11.24 27.46 0.53
CA LEU A 161 -11.72 27.44 -0.85
C LEU A 161 -13.17 27.92 -0.99
N GLY A 162 -13.91 28.06 0.12
CA GLY A 162 -15.33 28.42 0.11
C GLY A 162 -16.21 27.34 -0.52
N VAL A 163 -15.84 26.07 -0.38
CA VAL A 163 -16.60 24.91 -0.91
C VAL A 163 -16.93 23.94 0.23
N ASP A 164 -17.94 23.11 0.04
CA ASP A 164 -18.24 22.02 0.98
C ASP A 164 -17.29 20.81 0.79
N LEU A 165 -17.29 19.88 1.77
CA LEU A 165 -16.39 18.73 1.79
C LEU A 165 -16.65 17.69 0.67
N TRP A 166 -17.88 17.61 0.16
CA TRP A 166 -18.19 16.78 -1.02
C TRP A 166 -17.58 17.39 -2.28
N THR A 167 -17.77 18.70 -2.45
CA THR A 167 -17.17 19.45 -3.55
C THR A 167 -15.65 19.39 -3.48
N LEU A 168 -15.04 19.50 -2.29
CA LEU A 168 -13.61 19.30 -2.11
C LEU A 168 -13.14 17.91 -2.57
N ASP A 169 -13.86 16.84 -2.22
CA ASP A 169 -13.51 15.48 -2.67
C ASP A 169 -13.60 15.34 -4.20
N ALA A 170 -14.56 16.03 -4.83
CA ALA A 170 -14.67 16.08 -6.29
C ALA A 170 -13.50 16.81 -6.94
N LEU A 171 -13.04 17.91 -6.34
CA LEU A 171 -11.94 18.72 -6.88
C LEU A 171 -10.61 17.96 -6.96
N TRP A 172 -10.38 16.93 -6.12
CA TRP A 172 -9.18 16.09 -6.22
C TRP A 172 -9.04 15.38 -7.57
N TRP A 173 -10.15 15.19 -8.29
CA TRP A 173 -10.14 14.55 -9.61
C TRP A 173 -9.69 15.48 -10.74
N ALA A 174 -9.65 16.81 -10.53
CA ALA A 174 -9.33 17.78 -11.57
C ALA A 174 -7.94 17.52 -12.18
N SER A 175 -6.90 17.41 -11.35
CA SER A 175 -5.53 17.12 -11.81
C SER A 175 -5.44 15.80 -12.58
N LYS A 176 -6.26 14.80 -12.22
CA LYS A 176 -6.24 13.48 -12.87
C LYS A 176 -6.93 13.52 -14.23
N LEU A 177 -8.05 14.23 -14.35
CA LEU A 177 -8.77 14.40 -15.61
C LEU A 177 -7.95 15.24 -16.60
N GLU A 178 -7.29 16.30 -16.13
CA GLU A 178 -6.34 17.09 -16.94
C GLU A 178 -5.12 16.27 -17.41
N ARG A 179 -4.71 15.25 -16.64
CA ARG A 179 -3.62 14.29 -16.98
C ARG A 179 -4.08 13.08 -17.82
N GLN A 180 -5.38 12.93 -18.09
CA GLN A 180 -5.89 11.88 -18.98
C GLN A 180 -6.13 12.39 -20.40
N ASP A 181 -6.33 13.69 -20.58
CA ASP A 181 -6.63 14.33 -21.86
C ASP A 181 -5.38 14.61 -22.74
N ASN A 182 -4.18 14.37 -22.21
CA ASN A 182 -2.90 14.75 -22.86
C ASN A 182 -2.41 13.74 -23.90
N GLY A 183 -3.08 12.60 -24.11
CA GLY A 183 -2.79 11.64 -25.19
C GLY A 183 -1.32 11.16 -25.28
N GLU A 184 -0.53 11.30 -24.22
CA GLU A 184 0.92 11.16 -24.29
C GLU A 184 1.33 9.69 -24.45
N ILE A 185 2.02 9.38 -25.55
CA ILE A 185 2.59 8.04 -25.76
C ILE A 185 3.82 7.89 -24.86
N LYS A 186 3.66 7.10 -23.80
CA LYS A 186 4.70 6.85 -22.79
C LYS A 186 5.75 5.86 -23.29
N ASN A 187 6.99 6.35 -23.47
CA ASN A 187 8.14 5.53 -23.89
C ASN A 187 8.59 4.53 -22.80
N ALA A 188 9.48 3.59 -23.16
CA ALA A 188 9.94 2.52 -22.26
C ALA A 188 10.59 3.06 -20.96
N ARG A 189 11.38 4.13 -21.06
CA ARG A 189 12.00 4.80 -19.90
C ARG A 189 10.94 5.37 -18.96
N PHE A 190 9.91 6.01 -19.51
CA PHE A 190 8.78 6.52 -18.72
C PHE A 190 8.09 5.38 -17.96
N LYS A 191 7.83 4.24 -18.60
CA LYS A 191 7.20 3.08 -17.96
C LYS A 191 8.04 2.57 -16.78
N ALA A 192 9.36 2.48 -16.94
CA ALA A 192 10.26 2.07 -15.86
C ALA A 192 10.27 3.07 -14.69
N VAL A 193 10.36 4.38 -14.99
CA VAL A 193 10.29 5.44 -13.96
C VAL A 193 8.95 5.39 -13.22
N TRP A 194 7.85 5.19 -13.95
CA TRP A 194 6.53 5.05 -13.35
C TRP A 194 6.41 3.82 -12.45
N SER A 195 6.96 2.67 -12.87
CA SER A 195 6.97 1.45 -12.04
C SER A 195 7.73 1.68 -10.73
N MET A 196 8.94 2.25 -10.80
CA MET A 196 9.76 2.54 -9.61
C MET A 196 9.04 3.52 -8.66
N ALA A 197 8.44 4.58 -9.19
CA ALA A 197 7.68 5.54 -8.38
C ALA A 197 6.46 4.89 -7.73
N ASN A 198 5.71 4.08 -8.48
CA ASN A 198 4.55 3.37 -7.97
C ASN A 198 4.93 2.31 -6.92
N GLU A 199 6.02 1.56 -7.12
CA GLU A 199 6.54 0.60 -6.14
C GLU A 199 6.97 1.28 -4.84
N ALA A 200 7.67 2.43 -4.94
CA ALA A 200 8.03 3.24 -3.78
C ALA A 200 6.80 3.75 -3.03
N GLU A 201 5.79 4.25 -3.76
CA GLU A 201 4.52 4.71 -3.17
C GLU A 201 3.77 3.57 -2.46
N GLN A 202 3.66 2.40 -3.10
CA GLN A 202 3.03 1.22 -2.50
C GLN A 202 3.79 0.74 -1.27
N THR A 203 5.13 0.69 -1.34
CA THR A 203 5.97 0.31 -0.20
C THR A 203 5.80 1.27 0.96
N ALA A 204 5.76 2.58 0.71
CA ALA A 204 5.50 3.59 1.73
C ALA A 204 4.10 3.44 2.36
N LYS A 205 3.07 3.15 1.54
CA LYS A 205 1.71 2.86 2.01
C LYS A 205 1.62 1.59 2.84
N GLN A 206 2.46 0.59 2.58
CA GLN A 206 2.44 -0.68 3.33
C GLN A 206 3.34 -0.65 4.57
N SER A 207 4.31 0.26 4.63
CA SER A 207 5.32 0.35 5.70
C SER A 207 4.84 1.16 6.92
N TYR A 208 3.64 0.88 7.43
CA TYR A 208 3.09 1.55 8.64
C TYR A 208 3.69 1.04 9.95
N GLY A 209 5.01 0.88 10.03
CA GLY A 209 5.70 0.41 11.25
C GLY A 209 5.22 -0.97 11.73
N GLN A 210 4.68 -1.78 10.82
CA GLN A 210 4.08 -3.07 11.14
C GLN A 210 5.17 -4.11 11.45
N ILE A 211 4.90 -4.96 12.43
CA ILE A 211 5.68 -6.17 12.69
C ILE A 211 5.32 -7.18 11.61
N VAL A 212 6.22 -7.38 10.66
CA VAL A 212 6.04 -8.38 9.58
C VAL A 212 6.30 -9.77 10.15
N GLN A 213 5.26 -10.62 10.21
CA GLN A 213 5.46 -12.05 10.46
C GLN A 213 6.11 -12.68 9.23
N ARG A 214 7.34 -13.16 9.38
CA ARG A 214 8.08 -13.83 8.31
C ARG A 214 7.83 -15.34 8.38
N THR A 215 7.41 -15.94 7.27
CA THR A 215 7.46 -17.39 7.12
C THR A 215 8.92 -17.85 7.10
N VAL A 216 9.33 -18.61 8.11
CA VAL A 216 10.63 -19.25 8.15
C VAL A 216 10.50 -20.57 7.39
N LYS A 217 11.14 -20.68 6.21
CA LYS A 217 11.22 -21.94 5.47
C LYS A 217 11.86 -23.00 6.37
N ASN A 218 11.34 -24.24 6.39
CA ASN A 218 12.03 -25.33 7.07
C ASN A 218 13.35 -25.62 6.34
N LYS A 219 14.46 -25.59 7.05
CA LYS A 219 15.81 -25.79 6.52
C LYS A 219 16.54 -26.85 7.34
N ASP A 220 16.14 -28.10 7.16
CA ASP A 220 16.84 -29.21 7.81
C ASP A 220 18.30 -29.32 7.35
N LEU A 221 19.19 -29.56 8.32
CA LEU A 221 20.57 -29.95 8.08
C LEU A 221 20.58 -31.47 7.91
N ARG A 222 20.73 -31.96 6.67
CA ARG A 222 20.67 -33.39 6.35
C ARG A 222 22.04 -34.09 6.40
N LEU A 223 23.03 -33.40 6.94
CA LEU A 223 24.41 -33.84 7.12
C LEU A 223 24.75 -33.75 8.61
N SER A 224 25.59 -34.65 9.12
CA SER A 224 26.22 -34.39 10.42
C SER A 224 27.15 -33.19 10.31
N LYS A 225 27.50 -32.58 11.44
CA LYS A 225 28.42 -31.44 11.47
C LYS A 225 29.78 -31.81 10.89
N GLU A 226 30.26 -33.01 11.18
CA GLU A 226 31.53 -33.55 10.71
C GLU A 226 31.50 -33.77 9.19
N ALA A 227 30.41 -34.34 8.67
CA ALA A 227 30.22 -34.54 7.24
C ALA A 227 30.10 -33.20 6.49
N LEU A 228 29.43 -32.21 7.10
CA LEU A 228 29.34 -30.86 6.55
C LEU A 228 30.73 -30.20 6.50
N ILE A 229 31.53 -30.28 7.57
CA ILE A 229 32.89 -29.70 7.58
C ILE A 229 33.76 -30.33 6.50
N ALA A 230 33.74 -31.66 6.38
CA ALA A 230 34.48 -32.36 5.32
C ALA A 230 34.06 -31.88 3.93
N HIS A 231 32.76 -31.82 3.68
CA HIS A 231 32.21 -31.38 2.40
C HIS A 231 32.51 -29.90 2.08
N LEU A 232 32.49 -29.00 3.08
CA LEU A 232 32.85 -27.60 2.88
C LEU A 232 34.33 -27.42 2.52
N ASN A 233 35.22 -28.25 3.09
CA ASN A 233 36.64 -28.23 2.72
C ASN A 233 36.82 -28.75 1.29
N GLU A 234 36.12 -29.83 0.89
CA GLU A 234 36.13 -30.32 -0.49
C GLU A 234 35.71 -29.22 -1.48
N LEU A 235 34.62 -28.51 -1.22
CA LEU A 235 34.15 -27.41 -2.08
C LEU A 235 35.16 -26.25 -2.16
N LEU A 236 35.85 -25.93 -1.07
CA LEU A 236 36.90 -24.89 -1.04
C LEU A 236 38.13 -25.33 -1.82
N ASP A 237 38.54 -26.60 -1.70
CA ASP A 237 39.68 -27.15 -2.40
C ASP A 237 39.41 -27.23 -3.92
N GLU A 238 38.25 -27.73 -4.33
CA GLU A 238 37.80 -27.79 -5.73
C GLU A 238 37.79 -26.42 -6.40
N THR A 239 37.36 -25.39 -5.67
CA THR A 239 37.33 -24.01 -6.16
C THR A 239 38.64 -23.26 -5.98
N SER A 240 39.69 -23.91 -5.46
CA SER A 240 40.98 -23.30 -5.13
C SER A 240 40.82 -22.03 -4.26
N ASN A 241 39.96 -22.12 -3.24
CA ASN A 241 39.60 -21.04 -2.32
C ASN A 241 38.99 -19.80 -3.00
N ARG A 242 38.21 -20.01 -4.06
CA ARG A 242 37.51 -18.94 -4.79
C ARG A 242 36.01 -19.05 -4.63
N CYS A 243 35.33 -17.92 -4.70
CA CYS A 243 33.88 -17.87 -4.71
C CYS A 243 33.33 -18.66 -5.91
N ALA A 244 32.44 -19.62 -5.67
CA ALA A 244 31.87 -20.47 -6.72
C ALA A 244 31.12 -19.72 -7.84
N ILE A 245 30.61 -18.51 -7.56
CA ILE A 245 29.86 -17.69 -8.52
C ILE A 245 30.76 -16.71 -9.28
N THR A 246 31.70 -16.07 -8.57
CA THR A 246 32.48 -14.95 -9.12
C THR A 246 33.95 -15.27 -9.35
N SER A 247 34.44 -16.41 -8.86
CA SER A 247 35.86 -16.77 -8.88
C SER A 247 36.80 -15.80 -8.13
N LEU A 248 36.24 -14.85 -7.37
CA LEU A 248 37.00 -13.97 -6.48
C LEU A 248 37.70 -14.79 -5.40
N ILE A 249 38.92 -14.40 -5.04
CA ILE A 249 39.69 -15.06 -3.96
C ILE A 249 38.99 -14.78 -2.63
N LEU A 250 38.70 -15.83 -1.88
CA LEU A 250 38.10 -15.73 -0.56
C LEU A 250 39.16 -15.35 0.48
N GLN A 251 38.79 -14.48 1.42
CA GLN A 251 39.67 -14.04 2.50
C GLN A 251 39.27 -14.73 3.81
N PHE A 252 40.11 -15.63 4.33
CA PHE A 252 39.83 -16.33 5.59
C PHE A 252 40.14 -15.47 6.82
N GLU A 253 41.24 -14.70 6.76
CA GLU A 253 41.73 -13.85 7.86
C GLU A 253 41.90 -12.38 7.44
N GLY A 254 41.31 -11.98 6.31
CA GLY A 254 41.40 -10.61 5.79
C GLY A 254 40.54 -9.59 6.55
N SER A 255 40.87 -8.31 6.36
CA SER A 255 40.16 -7.17 6.94
C SER A 255 38.80 -6.90 6.31
N ASP A 256 38.57 -7.37 5.07
CA ASP A 256 37.29 -7.21 4.40
C ASP A 256 36.38 -8.40 4.68
N GLU A 257 35.43 -8.20 5.61
CA GLU A 257 34.49 -9.25 5.98
C GLU A 257 33.58 -9.67 4.82
N HIS A 258 33.37 -8.82 3.81
CA HIS A 258 32.53 -9.13 2.67
C HIS A 258 33.13 -10.22 1.78
N LEU A 259 34.46 -10.37 1.77
CA LEU A 259 35.19 -11.39 1.02
C LEU A 259 35.39 -12.70 1.79
N ARG A 260 34.89 -12.79 3.03
CA ARG A 260 34.94 -14.04 3.80
C ARG A 260 34.06 -15.13 3.14
N PRO A 261 34.44 -16.41 3.29
CA PRO A 261 33.60 -17.53 2.89
C PRO A 261 32.22 -17.47 3.55
N SER A 262 31.20 -17.83 2.79
CA SER A 262 29.81 -17.89 3.20
C SER A 262 29.15 -19.09 2.52
N LEU A 263 28.39 -19.87 3.29
CA LEU A 263 27.68 -21.02 2.77
C LEU A 263 26.39 -20.57 2.07
N ASP A 264 26.30 -20.83 0.77
CA ASP A 264 25.10 -20.59 -0.04
C ASP A 264 24.45 -21.92 -0.45
N ARG A 265 23.12 -21.89 -0.61
CA ARG A 265 22.38 -23.00 -1.22
C ARG A 265 22.08 -22.65 -2.66
N ILE A 266 22.40 -23.56 -3.58
CA ILE A 266 22.16 -23.37 -5.01
C ILE A 266 20.65 -23.14 -5.23
N ASP A 267 19.82 -24.06 -4.75
CA ASP A 267 18.38 -23.90 -4.57
C ASP A 267 18.04 -23.43 -3.14
N SER A 268 17.52 -22.21 -3.04
CA SER A 268 17.14 -21.58 -1.77
C SER A 268 15.91 -22.22 -1.09
N ASN A 269 15.10 -22.97 -1.85
CA ASN A 269 13.97 -23.76 -1.36
C ASN A 269 14.38 -25.15 -0.86
N GLY A 270 15.56 -25.64 -1.27
CA GLY A 270 16.12 -26.91 -0.81
C GLY A 270 16.75 -26.87 0.58
N HIS A 271 17.21 -28.04 1.02
CA HIS A 271 17.86 -28.26 2.33
C HIS A 271 19.37 -28.07 2.26
N TYR A 272 20.04 -28.13 3.42
CA TYR A 272 21.50 -28.19 3.48
C TYR A 272 21.96 -29.65 3.28
N GLU A 273 22.28 -29.99 2.03
CA GLU A 273 22.69 -31.32 1.57
C GLU A 273 23.76 -31.19 0.48
N ALA A 274 24.63 -32.20 0.34
CA ALA A 274 25.87 -32.08 -0.44
C ALA A 274 25.67 -31.63 -1.90
N GLY A 275 24.57 -32.02 -2.55
CA GLY A 275 24.28 -31.61 -3.94
C GLY A 275 23.73 -30.18 -4.10
N ASN A 276 23.46 -29.48 -2.99
CA ASN A 276 22.80 -28.18 -2.99
C ASN A 276 23.64 -27.07 -2.33
N LEU A 277 24.91 -27.32 -2.03
CA LEU A 277 25.78 -26.38 -1.31
C LEU A 277 26.90 -25.86 -2.20
N GLN A 278 27.24 -24.59 -2.01
CA GLN A 278 28.41 -23.96 -2.60
C GLN A 278 28.99 -22.92 -1.64
N VAL A 279 30.29 -22.65 -1.77
CA VAL A 279 30.96 -21.60 -0.97
C VAL A 279 31.16 -20.35 -1.81
N VAL A 280 30.64 -19.24 -1.31
CA VAL A 280 30.69 -17.94 -1.99
C VAL A 280 31.21 -16.85 -1.04
N ALA A 281 31.55 -15.67 -1.57
CA ALA A 281 31.85 -14.51 -0.72
C ALA A 281 30.58 -14.03 0.01
N ARG A 282 30.71 -13.49 1.22
CA ARG A 282 29.56 -13.00 2.01
C ARG A 282 28.69 -12.00 1.26
N PHE A 283 29.28 -11.04 0.55
CA PHE A 283 28.47 -10.07 -0.21
C PHE A 283 27.71 -10.72 -1.36
N ILE A 284 28.26 -11.76 -1.98
CA ILE A 284 27.60 -12.52 -3.05
C ILE A 284 26.39 -13.27 -2.51
N ASN A 285 26.52 -13.96 -1.37
CA ASN A 285 25.38 -14.60 -0.71
C ASN A 285 24.29 -13.56 -0.36
N PHE A 286 24.70 -12.38 0.11
CA PHE A 286 23.79 -11.27 0.42
C PHE A 286 23.08 -10.70 -0.81
N TRP A 287 23.74 -10.67 -1.98
CA TRP A 287 23.14 -10.20 -3.24
C TRP A 287 22.22 -11.25 -3.86
N LYS A 288 22.63 -12.52 -3.88
CA LYS A 288 21.85 -13.63 -4.45
C LYS A 288 20.52 -13.81 -3.72
N ARG A 289 20.54 -13.81 -2.37
CA ARG A 289 19.36 -14.06 -1.51
C ARG A 289 18.58 -15.32 -1.92
N ASP A 290 17.39 -15.15 -2.49
CA ASP A 290 16.50 -16.19 -2.97
C ASP A 290 16.43 -16.26 -4.50
N THR A 291 17.19 -15.43 -5.20
CA THR A 291 17.38 -15.50 -6.65
C THR A 291 17.97 -16.87 -7.02
N GLU A 292 17.43 -17.45 -8.08
CA GLU A 292 17.91 -18.71 -8.64
C GLU A 292 19.37 -18.56 -9.13
N ASP A 293 20.19 -19.61 -8.93
CA ASP A 293 21.64 -19.54 -9.14
C ASP A 293 22.02 -19.24 -10.59
N THR A 294 21.34 -19.85 -11.58
CA THR A 294 21.62 -19.61 -12.99
C THR A 294 21.29 -18.17 -13.40
N GLU A 295 20.17 -17.63 -12.93
CA GLU A 295 19.80 -16.23 -13.19
C GLU A 295 20.78 -15.26 -12.51
N PHE A 296 21.20 -15.54 -11.28
CA PHE A 296 22.16 -14.68 -10.59
C PHE A 296 23.53 -14.68 -11.31
N ARG A 297 24.02 -15.83 -11.78
CA ARG A 297 25.25 -15.91 -12.58
C ARG A 297 25.14 -15.11 -13.88
N ARG A 298 23.99 -15.18 -14.56
CA ARG A 298 23.70 -14.35 -15.75
C ARG A 298 23.77 -12.86 -15.44
N LEU A 299 23.22 -12.42 -14.31
CA LEU A 299 23.30 -11.01 -13.87
C LEU A 299 24.72 -10.56 -13.54
N ILE A 300 25.55 -11.44 -12.95
CA ILE A 300 26.96 -11.16 -12.70
C ILE A 300 27.76 -11.01 -13.99
N ALA A 301 27.51 -11.84 -15.02
CA ALA A 301 28.13 -11.70 -16.33
C ALA A 301 27.83 -10.32 -16.94
N VAL A 302 26.57 -9.88 -16.86
CA VAL A 302 26.17 -8.51 -17.29
C VAL A 302 26.95 -7.42 -16.55
N VAL A 303 27.15 -7.55 -15.23
CA VAL A 303 27.95 -6.59 -14.44
C VAL A 303 29.41 -6.55 -14.87
N ARG A 304 29.95 -7.67 -15.36
CA ARG A 304 31.33 -7.78 -15.85
C ARG A 304 31.51 -7.35 -17.31
N GLY A 305 30.42 -7.17 -18.03
CA GLY A 305 30.44 -6.90 -19.47
C GLY A 305 30.80 -8.13 -20.31
N GLU A 306 30.49 -9.34 -19.80
CA GLU A 306 30.64 -10.64 -20.49
C GLU A 306 29.41 -10.99 -21.34
#